data_AF-A0A1H9R1V1-F1
#
_entry.id   AF-A0A1H9R1V1-F1
#
_cell.length_a   1.000
_cell.length_b   1.000
_cell.length_c   1.000
_cell.angle_alpha   90.00
_cell.angle_beta   90.00
_cell.angle_gamma   90.00
#
_symmetry.space_group_name_H-M   'P 1'
#
loop_
_entity.id
_entity.type
_entity.pdbx_description
1 polymer ?
#
loop_
_entity_poly.entity_id
_entity_poly.type
_entity_poly.pdbx_seq_one_letter_code
_entity_poly.pdbx_strand_id
1 'polypeptide(L)'
;MTILVAVSAVALAHLAITNGDVSGGWTLNVEQVRIGLTRTMYPFFAGLLLSRIAKPTRIKNAFLWCSLLIVLVLYMPRIGGANQAWMNGLYESVCIIIIFPVIVYLGASGVLQTKRENRICKFLGDISYPLYLVHYPLVYFYVAWISNHKGVTLAQAWPYALLILIGGIVLAYEALKWYDEPVRKWLRKKIA
;
A
#
# COMPACT_ATOMS: atom_id res chain seq x y z
N MET A 1 -4.35 -22.81 -11.96
CA MET A 1 -3.90 -21.51 -11.38
C MET A 1 -4.38 -20.33 -12.22
N THR A 2 -4.15 -20.31 -13.53
CA THR A 2 -4.70 -19.27 -14.44
C THR A 2 -6.22 -19.11 -14.34
N ILE A 3 -6.97 -20.22 -14.26
CA ILE A 3 -8.43 -20.19 -14.07
C ILE A 3 -8.82 -19.48 -12.76
N LEU A 4 -8.10 -19.75 -11.65
CA LEU A 4 -8.36 -19.09 -10.36
C LEU A 4 -8.04 -17.59 -10.42
N VAL A 5 -6.98 -17.21 -11.12
CA VAL A 5 -6.64 -15.79 -11.35
C VAL A 5 -7.72 -15.10 -12.18
N ALA A 6 -8.20 -15.74 -13.25
CA ALA A 6 -9.27 -15.18 -14.09
C ALA A 6 -10.59 -15.01 -13.29
N VAL A 7 -10.99 -16.03 -12.54
CA VAL A 7 -12.22 -15.97 -11.71
C VAL A 7 -12.09 -14.90 -10.62
N SER A 8 -10.95 -14.83 -9.94
CA SER A 8 -10.72 -13.81 -8.91
C SER A 8 -10.62 -12.40 -9.49
N ALA A 9 -10.09 -12.23 -10.71
CA ALA A 9 -10.07 -10.95 -11.41
C ALA A 9 -11.48 -10.46 -11.74
N VAL A 10 -12.34 -11.35 -12.25
CA VAL A 10 -13.75 -11.02 -12.53
C VAL A 10 -14.50 -10.70 -11.25
N ALA A 11 -14.29 -11.47 -10.18
CA ALA A 11 -14.92 -11.20 -8.88
C ALA A 11 -14.49 -9.84 -8.29
N LEU A 12 -13.20 -9.49 -8.40
CA LEU A 12 -12.68 -8.21 -7.96
C LEU A 12 -13.22 -7.04 -8.80
N ALA A 13 -13.26 -7.19 -10.12
CA ALA A 13 -13.81 -6.18 -11.02
C ALA A 13 -15.30 -5.96 -10.77
N HIS A 14 -16.07 -7.04 -10.60
CA HIS A 14 -17.48 -6.95 -10.25
C HIS A 14 -17.68 -6.20 -8.92
N LEU A 15 -16.91 -6.53 -7.89
CA LEU A 15 -16.98 -5.87 -6.59
C LEU A 15 -16.67 -4.37 -6.69
N ALA A 16 -15.56 -4.02 -7.36
CA ALA A 16 -15.12 -2.64 -7.51
C ALA A 16 -16.13 -1.81 -8.30
N ILE A 17 -16.68 -2.35 -9.39
CA ILE A 17 -17.66 -1.65 -10.24
C ILE A 17 -19.00 -1.44 -9.52
N THR A 18 -19.43 -2.43 -8.71
CA THR A 18 -20.70 -2.35 -7.97
C THR A 18 -20.62 -1.43 -6.75
N ASN A 19 -19.54 -1.51 -5.98
CA ASN A 19 -19.36 -0.66 -4.79
C ASN A 19 -18.76 0.71 -5.11
N GLY A 20 -18.09 0.83 -6.27
CA GLY A 20 -17.35 2.02 -6.68
C GLY A 20 -15.98 2.18 -6.03
N ASP A 21 -15.62 1.29 -5.11
CA ASP A 21 -14.29 1.14 -4.52
C ASP A 21 -14.08 -0.30 -4.03
N VAL A 22 -12.83 -0.62 -3.68
CA VAL A 22 -12.44 -1.90 -3.07
C VAL A 22 -12.20 -1.76 -1.55
N SER A 23 -12.67 -0.66 -0.95
CA SER A 23 -12.42 -0.33 0.46
C SER A 23 -13.31 -1.15 1.39
N GLY A 24 -12.69 -1.85 2.35
CA GLY A 24 -13.40 -2.64 3.35
C GLY A 24 -12.65 -3.89 3.81
N GLY A 25 -13.37 -4.77 4.51
CA GLY A 25 -12.83 -5.98 5.13
C GLY A 25 -12.11 -5.74 6.44
N TRP A 26 -12.52 -4.72 7.20
CA TRP A 26 -11.97 -4.41 8.53
C TRP A 26 -12.79 -4.96 9.71
N THR A 27 -14.01 -5.45 9.47
CA THR A 27 -14.96 -5.89 10.50
C THR A 27 -15.49 -7.27 10.18
N LEU A 28 -15.83 -8.03 11.22
CA LEU A 28 -16.35 -9.41 11.13
C LEU A 28 -17.85 -9.47 10.76
N ASN A 29 -18.30 -8.57 9.90
CA ASN A 29 -19.65 -8.61 9.33
C ASN A 29 -19.62 -9.37 8.00
N VAL A 30 -20.69 -10.10 7.67
CA VAL A 30 -20.77 -10.95 6.46
C VAL A 30 -20.38 -10.19 5.19
N GLU A 31 -20.88 -8.96 5.03
CA GLU A 31 -20.56 -8.09 3.90
C GLU A 31 -19.07 -7.74 3.83
N GLN A 32 -18.48 -7.37 4.97
CA GLN A 32 -17.10 -6.92 5.07
C GLN A 32 -16.13 -8.11 4.92
N VAL A 33 -16.47 -9.28 5.45
CA VAL A 33 -15.74 -10.53 5.20
C VAL A 33 -15.75 -10.87 3.71
N ARG A 34 -16.89 -10.72 3.02
CA ARG A 34 -16.98 -10.94 1.57
C ARG A 34 -16.05 -9.98 0.80
N ILE A 35 -16.10 -8.69 1.11
CA ILE A 35 -15.21 -7.67 0.51
C ILE A 35 -13.73 -8.03 0.77
N GLY A 36 -13.38 -8.34 2.01
CA GLY A 36 -12.03 -8.71 2.44
C GLY A 36 -11.50 -9.96 1.73
N LEU A 37 -12.34 -10.98 1.56
CA LEU A 37 -11.97 -12.20 0.86
C LEU A 37 -11.77 -11.94 -0.63
N THR A 38 -12.72 -11.27 -1.30
CA THR A 38 -12.61 -10.99 -2.74
C THR A 38 -11.39 -10.10 -3.06
N ARG A 39 -11.11 -9.07 -2.25
CA ARG A 39 -9.96 -8.18 -2.50
C ARG A 39 -8.60 -8.83 -2.25
N THR A 40 -8.54 -9.90 -1.44
CA THR A 40 -7.28 -10.60 -1.13
C THR A 40 -7.03 -11.78 -2.07
N MET A 41 -8.08 -12.42 -2.58
CA MET A 41 -7.98 -13.57 -3.48
C MET A 41 -7.17 -13.25 -4.75
N TYR A 42 -7.53 -12.17 -5.46
CA TYR A 42 -6.87 -11.86 -6.73
C TYR A 42 -5.37 -11.55 -6.54
N PRO A 43 -4.94 -10.59 -5.70
CA PRO A 43 -3.52 -10.29 -5.51
C PRO A 43 -2.71 -11.51 -5.06
N PHE A 44 -3.30 -12.38 -4.24
CA PHE A 44 -2.66 -13.61 -3.78
C PHE A 44 -2.40 -14.59 -4.94
N PHE A 45 -3.44 -14.95 -5.71
CA PHE A 45 -3.29 -15.88 -6.83
C PHE A 45 -2.48 -15.28 -7.97
N ALA A 46 -2.64 -13.99 -8.27
CA ALA A 46 -1.86 -13.30 -9.29
C ALA A 46 -0.37 -13.24 -8.90
N GLY A 47 -0.06 -12.94 -7.64
CA GLY A 47 1.31 -12.96 -7.11
C GLY A 47 1.94 -14.35 -7.18
N LEU A 48 1.20 -15.40 -6.80
CA LEU A 48 1.67 -16.79 -6.90
C LEU A 48 1.86 -17.24 -8.36
N LEU A 49 0.98 -16.82 -9.26
CA LEU A 49 1.12 -17.09 -10.68
C LEU A 49 2.38 -16.39 -11.24
N LEU A 50 2.55 -15.12 -10.88
CA LEU A 50 3.70 -14.32 -11.26
C LEU A 50 4.99 -14.97 -10.75
N SER A 51 5.05 -15.42 -9.50
CA SER A 51 6.26 -16.07 -8.96
C SER A 51 6.63 -17.38 -9.65
N ARG A 52 5.67 -18.04 -10.32
CA ARG A 52 5.90 -19.30 -11.05
C ARG A 52 6.25 -19.09 -12.52
N ILE A 53 5.63 -18.10 -13.17
CA ILE A 53 5.77 -17.87 -14.62
C ILE A 53 6.82 -16.80 -14.92
N ALA A 54 6.91 -15.76 -14.09
CA ALA A 54 7.86 -14.69 -14.30
C ALA A 54 9.28 -15.22 -14.15
N LYS A 55 10.06 -15.10 -15.23
CA LYS A 55 11.51 -15.15 -15.16
C LYS A 55 11.98 -13.71 -14.98
N PRO A 56 12.51 -13.33 -13.80
CA PRO A 56 12.99 -11.97 -13.59
C PRO A 56 14.06 -11.65 -14.63
N THR A 57 13.85 -10.60 -15.41
CA THR A 57 14.84 -10.11 -16.36
C THR A 57 15.72 -9.07 -15.68
N ARG A 58 16.76 -8.56 -16.36
CA ARG A 58 17.57 -7.45 -15.84
C ARG A 58 17.09 -6.14 -16.45
N ILE A 59 16.23 -5.42 -15.74
CA ILE A 59 15.73 -4.11 -16.16
C ILE A 59 16.55 -3.01 -15.49
N LYS A 60 17.12 -2.11 -16.30
CA LYS A 60 17.83 -0.92 -15.82
C LYS A 60 16.84 0.10 -15.28
N ASN A 61 17.21 0.82 -14.23
CA ASN A 61 16.40 1.88 -13.60
C ASN A 61 15.02 1.43 -13.11
N ALA A 62 14.84 0.15 -12.78
CA ALA A 62 13.55 -0.37 -12.30
C ALA A 62 13.01 0.37 -11.07
N PHE A 63 13.88 0.81 -10.16
CA PHE A 63 13.48 1.61 -9.00
C PHE A 63 12.76 2.91 -9.41
N LEU A 64 13.27 3.61 -10.42
CA LEU A 64 12.68 4.86 -10.92
C LEU A 64 11.33 4.59 -11.59
N TRP A 65 11.25 3.58 -12.46
CA TRP A 65 10.01 3.20 -13.14
C TRP A 65 8.92 2.76 -12.15
N CYS A 66 9.26 1.93 -11.16
CA CYS A 66 8.31 1.52 -10.12
C CYS A 66 7.84 2.73 -9.29
N SER A 67 8.75 3.61 -8.90
CA SER A 67 8.40 4.82 -8.13
C SER A 67 7.47 5.73 -8.92
N LEU A 68 7.75 5.96 -10.20
CA LEU A 68 6.93 6.79 -11.08
C LEU A 68 5.54 6.19 -11.27
N LEU A 69 5.44 4.88 -11.53
CA LEU A 69 4.15 4.20 -11.69
C LEU A 69 3.32 4.25 -10.39
N ILE A 70 3.96 4.07 -9.24
CA ILE A 70 3.28 4.18 -7.93
C ILE A 70 2.76 5.60 -7.73
N VAL A 71 3.56 6.64 -7.99
CA VAL A 71 3.13 8.04 -7.86
C VAL A 71 1.96 8.32 -8.81
N LEU A 72 2.03 7.87 -10.07
CA LEU A 72 0.97 8.08 -11.05
C LEU A 72 -0.34 7.44 -10.61
N VAL A 73 -0.30 6.22 -10.07
CA VAL A 73 -1.50 5.52 -9.59
C VAL A 73 -2.06 6.16 -8.31
N LEU A 74 -1.20 6.49 -7.34
CA LEU A 74 -1.65 6.99 -6.03
C LEU A 74 -2.06 8.47 -6.03
N TYR A 75 -1.48 9.27 -6.92
CA TYR A 75 -1.79 10.71 -6.99
C TYR A 75 -3.03 11.01 -7.82
N MET A 76 -3.56 10.03 -8.53
CA MET A 76 -4.75 10.23 -9.34
C MET A 76 -5.99 10.32 -8.42
N PRO A 77 -6.74 11.44 -8.45
CA PRO A 77 -7.92 11.60 -7.60
C PRO A 77 -9.03 10.64 -8.03
N ARG A 78 -9.92 10.33 -7.10
CA ARG A 78 -11.11 9.50 -7.34
C ARG A 78 -11.83 9.94 -8.62
N ILE A 79 -11.92 9.04 -9.59
CA ILE A 79 -12.61 9.33 -10.85
C ILE A 79 -14.09 9.07 -10.69
N GLY A 80 -14.91 10.09 -10.96
CA GLY A 80 -16.37 9.98 -10.97
C GLY A 80 -17.01 10.56 -9.70
N GLY A 81 -18.14 11.26 -9.91
CA GLY A 81 -18.96 11.83 -8.84
C GLY A 81 -19.79 10.77 -8.10
N ALA A 82 -20.66 11.21 -7.19
CA ALA A 82 -21.56 10.32 -6.43
C ALA A 82 -22.42 9.41 -7.33
N ASN A 83 -22.80 9.89 -8.53
CA ASN A 83 -23.63 9.15 -9.48
C ASN A 83 -22.84 8.25 -10.45
N GLN A 84 -21.51 8.27 -10.42
CA GLN A 84 -20.64 7.56 -11.38
C GLN A 84 -19.54 6.76 -10.66
N ALA A 85 -19.89 6.16 -9.52
CA ALA A 85 -18.95 5.39 -8.70
C ALA A 85 -18.30 4.22 -9.47
N TRP A 86 -18.98 3.66 -10.48
CA TRP A 86 -18.46 2.62 -11.37
C TRP A 86 -17.18 3.01 -12.12
N MET A 87 -16.97 4.30 -12.41
CA MET A 87 -15.76 4.78 -13.09
C MET A 87 -14.52 4.63 -12.21
N ASN A 88 -14.66 4.93 -10.91
CA ASN A 88 -13.61 4.70 -9.93
C ASN A 88 -13.36 3.19 -9.76
N GLY A 89 -14.44 2.40 -9.66
CA GLY A 89 -14.36 0.96 -9.59
C GLY A 89 -13.61 0.31 -10.76
N LEU A 90 -13.87 0.79 -11.98
CA LEU A 90 -13.15 0.36 -13.18
C LEU A 90 -11.67 0.76 -13.12
N TYR A 91 -11.38 2.00 -12.72
CA TYR A 91 -10.00 2.46 -12.55
C TYR A 91 -9.23 1.63 -11.52
N GLU A 92 -9.80 1.40 -10.33
CA GLU A 92 -9.20 0.58 -9.28
C GLU A 92 -8.99 -0.86 -9.76
N SER A 93 -9.95 -1.43 -10.49
CA SER A 93 -9.83 -2.76 -11.08
C SER A 93 -8.67 -2.85 -12.06
N VAL A 94 -8.54 -1.87 -12.96
CA VAL A 94 -7.41 -1.81 -13.92
C VAL A 94 -6.08 -1.67 -13.18
N CYS A 95 -6.04 -0.83 -12.15
CA CYS A 95 -4.84 -0.67 -11.33
C CYS A 95 -4.45 -1.97 -10.65
N ILE A 96 -5.41 -2.67 -10.04
CA ILE A 96 -5.15 -3.90 -9.30
C ILE A 96 -4.82 -5.06 -10.23
N ILE A 97 -5.54 -5.21 -11.34
CA ILE A 97 -5.43 -6.38 -12.23
C ILE A 97 -4.25 -6.26 -13.20
N ILE A 98 -3.84 -5.04 -13.54
CA ILE A 98 -2.83 -4.82 -14.58
C ILE A 98 -1.63 -4.07 -14.00
N ILE A 99 -1.85 -2.88 -13.44
CA ILE A 99 -0.75 -1.97 -13.10
C ILE A 99 0.09 -2.51 -11.94
N PHE A 100 -0.51 -2.98 -10.84
CA PHE A 100 0.23 -3.52 -9.72
C PHE A 100 1.02 -4.79 -10.07
N PRO A 101 0.48 -5.80 -10.77
CA PRO A 101 1.26 -6.93 -11.25
C PRO A 101 2.46 -6.51 -12.13
N VAL A 102 2.31 -5.50 -12.98
CA VAL A 102 3.42 -4.94 -13.77
C VAL A 102 4.47 -4.29 -12.87
N ILE A 103 4.06 -3.47 -11.89
CA ILE A 103 4.98 -2.86 -10.92
C ILE A 103 5.76 -3.95 -10.14
N VAL A 104 5.07 -5.00 -9.70
CA VAL A 104 5.70 -6.13 -8.99
C VAL A 104 6.70 -6.85 -9.89
N TYR A 105 6.35 -7.10 -11.16
CA TYR A 105 7.25 -7.72 -12.13
C TYR A 105 8.49 -6.87 -12.40
N LEU A 106 8.32 -5.55 -12.58
CA LEU A 106 9.42 -4.59 -12.76
C LEU A 106 10.32 -4.55 -11.52
N GLY A 107 9.73 -4.53 -10.32
CA GLY A 107 10.45 -4.55 -9.05
C GLY A 107 11.26 -5.84 -8.87
N ALA A 108 10.68 -7.00 -9.20
CA ALA A 108 11.36 -8.29 -9.13
C ALA A 108 12.48 -8.42 -10.19
N SER A 109 12.31 -7.81 -11.35
CA SER A 109 13.29 -7.76 -12.45
C SER A 109 14.30 -6.59 -12.31
N GLY A 110 14.22 -5.85 -11.21
CA GLY A 110 15.04 -4.67 -10.99
C GLY A 110 16.45 -5.01 -10.56
N VAL A 111 17.44 -4.64 -11.36
CA VAL A 111 18.83 -4.64 -10.92
C VAL A 111 19.11 -3.30 -10.26
N LEU A 112 19.33 -3.29 -8.93
CA LEU A 112 19.83 -2.12 -8.21
C LEU A 112 21.19 -1.74 -8.78
N GLN A 113 21.25 -0.61 -9.49
CA GLN A 113 22.42 -0.20 -10.25
C GLN A 113 23.49 0.40 -9.33
N THR A 114 23.07 1.05 -8.23
CA THR A 114 23.97 1.83 -7.39
C THR A 114 23.88 1.45 -5.90
N LYS A 115 25.02 1.48 -5.19
CA LYS A 115 25.07 1.32 -3.72
C LYS A 115 24.16 2.30 -2.97
N ARG A 116 23.95 3.50 -3.52
CA ARG A 116 23.03 4.52 -2.99
C ARG A 116 21.57 4.07 -3.07
N GLU A 117 21.14 3.54 -4.21
CA GLU A 117 19.77 3.01 -4.38
C GLU A 117 19.49 1.90 -3.38
N ASN A 118 20.43 0.95 -3.23
CA ASN A 118 20.28 -0.12 -2.26
C ASN A 118 20.18 0.39 -0.82
N ARG A 119 20.97 1.41 -0.45
CA ARG A 119 20.89 2.03 0.89
C ARG A 119 19.54 2.71 1.12
N ILE A 120 19.02 3.42 0.12
CA ILE A 120 17.71 4.08 0.20
C ILE A 120 16.59 3.05 0.31
N CYS A 121 16.56 2.05 -0.57
CA CYS A 121 15.56 0.97 -0.53
C CYS A 121 15.57 0.25 0.82
N LYS A 122 16.76 -0.05 1.35
CA LYS A 122 16.89 -0.67 2.66
C LYS A 122 16.37 0.24 3.77
N PHE A 123 16.75 1.52 3.77
CA PHE A 123 16.26 2.47 4.76
C PHE A 123 14.73 2.62 4.73
N LEU A 124 14.15 2.78 3.54
CA LEU A 124 12.70 2.85 3.36
C LEU A 124 12.00 1.56 3.81
N GLY A 125 12.59 0.41 3.54
CA GLY A 125 12.10 -0.89 4.01
C GLY A 125 12.16 -1.01 5.54
N ASP A 126 13.29 -0.65 6.15
CA ASP A 126 13.51 -0.75 7.59
C ASP A 126 12.57 0.19 8.38
N ILE A 127 12.32 1.41 7.89
CA ILE A 127 11.41 2.37 8.55
C ILE A 127 9.93 2.07 8.30
N SER A 128 9.57 1.38 7.21
CA SER A 128 8.17 1.15 6.84
C SER A 128 7.36 0.44 7.92
N TYR A 129 7.97 -0.50 8.64
CA TYR A 129 7.30 -1.28 9.67
C TYR A 129 7.04 -0.48 10.96
N PRO A 130 8.03 0.18 11.59
CA PRO A 130 7.78 1.09 12.71
C PRO A 130 6.84 2.24 12.34
N LEU A 131 6.97 2.78 11.12
CA LEU A 131 6.07 3.83 10.64
C LEU A 131 4.64 3.31 10.55
N TYR A 132 4.44 2.08 10.04
CA TYR A 132 3.11 1.46 9.99
C TYR A 132 2.44 1.41 11.38
N LEU A 133 3.19 1.06 12.42
CA LEU A 133 2.68 0.98 13.79
C LEU A 133 2.31 2.34 14.38
N VAL A 134 3.12 3.38 14.11
CA VAL A 134 2.96 4.70 14.74
C VAL A 134 1.99 5.60 13.97
N HIS A 135 1.99 5.57 12.64
CA HIS A 135 1.18 6.52 11.86
C HIS A 135 -0.32 6.29 12.01
N TYR A 136 -0.79 5.03 12.11
CA TYR A 136 -2.22 4.72 12.20
C TYR A 136 -2.85 5.42 13.42
N PRO A 137 -2.40 5.17 14.66
CA PRO A 137 -2.94 5.86 15.84
C PRO A 137 -2.90 7.38 15.74
N LEU A 138 -1.80 7.95 15.24
CA LEU A 138 -1.66 9.40 15.10
C LEU A 138 -2.68 10.00 14.14
N VAL A 139 -2.93 9.34 13.00
CA VAL A 139 -3.96 9.76 12.04
C VAL A 139 -5.36 9.64 12.66
N TYR A 140 -5.64 8.61 13.46
CA TYR A 140 -6.92 8.51 14.16
C TYR A 140 -7.13 9.65 15.16
N PHE A 141 -6.11 10.03 15.92
CA PHE A 141 -6.17 11.21 16.79
C PHE A 141 -6.41 12.49 15.99
N TYR A 142 -5.75 12.65 14.85
CA TYR A 142 -5.96 13.79 13.96
C TYR A 142 -7.40 13.88 13.44
N VAL A 143 -7.93 12.76 12.94
CA VAL A 143 -9.30 12.68 12.43
C VAL A 143 -10.31 12.93 13.54
N ALA A 144 -10.09 12.38 14.74
CA ALA A 144 -10.93 12.65 15.91
C ALA A 144 -10.88 14.13 16.31
N TRP A 145 -9.71 14.77 16.26
CA TRP A 145 -9.56 16.19 16.56
C TRP A 145 -10.32 17.06 15.55
N ILE A 146 -10.19 16.79 14.24
CA ILE A 146 -10.95 17.48 13.19
C ILE A 146 -12.45 17.30 13.40
N SER A 147 -12.90 16.08 13.70
CA SER A 147 -14.32 15.76 13.90
C SER A 147 -14.95 16.57 15.04
N ASN A 148 -14.18 16.80 16.11
CA ASN A 148 -14.58 17.61 17.26
C ASN A 148 -14.49 19.12 17.01
N HIS A 149 -13.68 19.58 16.05
CA HIS A 149 -13.50 21.00 15.71
C HIS A 149 -14.10 21.30 14.33
N LYS A 150 -15.44 21.33 14.27
CA LYS A 150 -16.17 21.65 13.03
C LYS A 150 -15.93 23.12 12.64
N GLY A 151 -15.52 23.35 11.39
CA GLY A 151 -15.26 24.70 10.86
C GLY A 151 -13.78 25.06 10.67
N VAL A 152 -12.85 24.15 10.99
CA VAL A 152 -11.41 24.33 10.71
C VAL A 152 -11.20 24.39 9.21
N THR A 153 -10.58 25.48 8.75
CA THR A 153 -10.21 25.64 7.33
C THR A 153 -8.99 24.79 6.99
N LEU A 154 -8.81 24.45 5.71
CA LEU A 154 -7.64 23.69 5.25
C LEU A 154 -6.32 24.37 5.64
N ALA A 155 -6.32 25.71 5.66
CA ALA A 155 -5.20 26.57 6.07
C ALA A 155 -4.81 26.41 7.54
N GLN A 156 -5.77 26.05 8.40
CA GLN A 156 -5.53 25.78 9.82
C GLN A 156 -5.19 24.32 10.08
N ALA A 157 -5.66 23.40 9.23
CA ALA A 157 -5.46 21.96 9.40
C ALA A 157 -4.07 21.49 8.91
N TRP A 158 -3.56 22.04 7.80
CA TRP A 158 -2.31 21.57 7.18
C TRP A 158 -1.05 21.62 8.09
N PRO A 159 -0.86 22.59 9.01
CA PRO A 159 0.31 22.60 9.88
C PRO A 159 0.29 21.43 10.86
N TYR A 160 -0.89 21.08 11.40
CA TYR A 160 -1.06 19.92 12.27
C TYR A 160 -0.87 18.61 11.50
N ALA A 161 -1.39 18.51 10.27
CA ALA A 161 -1.12 17.36 9.40
C ALA A 161 0.38 17.17 9.14
N LEU A 162 1.10 18.26 8.86
CA LEU A 162 2.55 18.23 8.65
C LEU A 162 3.30 17.84 9.93
N LEU A 163 2.89 18.38 11.08
CA LEU A 163 3.46 18.02 12.38
C LEU A 163 3.26 16.54 12.70
N ILE A 164 2.08 15.99 12.42
CA ILE A 164 1.78 14.57 12.63
C ILE A 164 2.58 13.68 11.67
N LEU A 165 2.72 14.10 10.42
CA LEU A 165 3.55 13.39 9.44
C LEU A 165 5.02 13.34 9.89
N ILE A 166 5.62 14.49 10.21
CA ILE A 166 7.02 14.59 10.63
C ILE A 166 7.20 13.87 11.97
N GLY A 167 6.32 14.11 12.94
CA GLY A 167 6.35 13.46 14.25
C GLY A 167 6.24 11.94 14.14
N GLY A 168 5.36 11.42 13.28
CA GLY A 168 5.23 10.00 13.00
C GLY A 168 6.50 9.38 12.41
N ILE A 169 7.16 10.09 11.48
CA ILE A 169 8.44 9.65 10.89
C ILE A 169 9.57 9.65 11.94
N VAL A 170 9.66 10.69 12.76
CA VAL A 170 10.67 10.79 13.83
C VAL A 170 10.47 9.67 14.86
N LEU A 171 9.24 9.51 15.35
CA LEU A 171 8.89 8.44 16.29
C LEU A 171 9.16 7.04 15.72
N ALA A 172 8.84 6.83 14.44
CA ALA A 172 9.15 5.57 13.75
C ALA A 172 10.65 5.31 13.67
N TYR A 173 11.46 6.35 13.42
CA TYR A 173 12.91 6.25 13.37
C TYR A 173 13.52 5.97 14.75
N GLU A 174 13.03 6.64 15.80
CA GLU A 174 13.43 6.38 17.18
C GLU A 174 13.08 4.95 17.60
N ALA A 175 11.85 4.50 17.33
CA ALA A 175 11.42 3.12 17.59
C ALA A 175 12.28 2.11 16.82
N LEU A 176 12.63 2.39 15.56
CA LEU A 176 13.52 1.53 14.77
C LEU A 176 14.90 1.40 15.45
N LYS A 177 15.49 2.52 15.87
CA LYS A 177 16.86 2.55 16.40
C LYS A 177 16.99 2.06 17.83
N TRP A 178 16.03 2.38 18.68
CA TRP A 178 16.12 2.12 20.12
C TRP A 178 15.37 0.85 20.55
N TYR A 179 14.42 0.38 19.76
CA TYR A 179 13.64 -0.81 20.10
C TYR A 179 13.81 -1.93 19.06
N ASP A 180 13.42 -1.72 17.80
CA ASP A 180 13.36 -2.78 16.81
C ASP A 180 14.75 -3.37 16.48
N GLU A 181 15.73 -2.55 16.10
CA GLU A 181 17.10 -3.01 15.83
C GLU A 181 17.76 -3.77 17.01
N PRO A 182 17.75 -3.27 18.26
CA PRO A 182 18.37 -3.97 19.39
C PRO A 182 17.61 -5.25 19.77
N VAL A 183 16.28 -5.23 19.81
CA VAL A 183 15.48 -6.42 20.11
C VAL A 183 15.68 -7.49 19.03
N ARG A 184 15.71 -7.10 17.76
CA ARG A 184 15.99 -8.02 16.64
C ARG A 184 17.38 -8.64 16.73
N LYS A 185 18.40 -7.86 17.13
CA LYS A 185 19.75 -8.39 17.36
C LYS A 185 19.79 -9.35 18.55
N TRP A 186 19.08 -9.04 19.63
CA TRP A 186 18.98 -9.90 20.82
C TRP A 186 18.29 -11.23 20.49
N LEU A 187 17.13 -11.20 19.82
CA LEU A 187 16.41 -12.41 19.41
C LEU A 187 17.24 -13.29 18.47
N ARG A 188 17.93 -12.69 17.49
CA ARG A 188 18.79 -13.44 16.57
C ARG A 188 19.92 -14.17 17.28
N LYS A 189 20.50 -13.60 18.33
CA LYS A 189 21.55 -14.27 19.13
C LYS A 189 21.03 -15.39 20.03
N LYS A 190 19.73 -15.39 20.34
CA LYS A 190 19.12 -16.36 21.26
C LYS A 190 18.48 -17.55 20.55
N ILE A 191 18.10 -17.37 19.29
CA ILE A 191 17.40 -18.37 18.47
C ILE A 191 18.33 -19.02 17.42
N ALA A 192 19.45 -18.37 17.07
CA ALA A 192 20.51 -18.95 16.25
C ALA A 192 21.52 -19.71 17.12
#